data_AF-A0A833ULY9-F1
#
_entry.id   AF-A0A833ULY9-F1
#
_cell.length_a   1.000
_cell.length_b   1.000
_cell.length_c   1.000
_cell.angle_alpha   90.00
_cell.angle_beta   90.00
_cell.angle_gamma   90.00
#
_symmetry.space_group_name_H-M   'P 1'
#
loop_
_entity.id
_entity.type
_entity.pdbx_description
1 polymer ?
#
loop_
_entity_poly.entity_id
_entity_poly.type
_entity_poly.pdbx_seq_one_letter_code
_entity_poly.pdbx_strand_id
1 'polypeptide(L)'
;MQQAYLSHLGESEVKDIQANNDAELESAQGQVVISELVLDLTSQLFNALGASASTTSKQLDRFWRNARVVSSHNPLVYKEKVIGDWEVNREPLPFVWQIGASPKVGAA
;
A
#
# COMPACT_ATOMS: atom_id res chain seq x y z
N MET A 1 -8.02 -5.51 8.62
CA MET A 1 -7.79 -4.37 9.56
C MET A 1 -8.64 -4.39 10.86
N GLN A 2 -9.98 -4.43 10.83
CA GLN A 2 -10.80 -4.39 12.07
C GLN A 2 -10.50 -5.53 13.06
N GLN A 3 -10.19 -6.73 12.55
CA GLN A 3 -9.85 -7.88 13.38
C GLN A 3 -8.54 -7.67 14.15
N ALA A 4 -7.53 -7.05 13.56
CA ALA A 4 -6.27 -6.71 14.23
C ALA A 4 -6.50 -5.75 15.42
N TYR A 5 -7.41 -4.78 15.27
CA TYR A 5 -7.79 -3.91 16.38
C TYR A 5 -8.44 -4.68 17.52
N LEU A 6 -9.38 -5.58 17.19
CA LEU A 6 -10.09 -6.37 18.20
C LEU A 6 -9.19 -7.40 18.88
N SER A 7 -8.27 -8.03 18.15
CA SER A 7 -7.33 -9.03 18.70
C SER A 7 -6.37 -8.41 19.70
N HIS A 8 -5.93 -7.18 19.45
CA HIS A 8 -5.02 -6.44 20.31
C HIS A 8 -5.60 -6.15 21.71
N LEU A 9 -6.93 -6.08 21.81
CA LEU A 9 -7.64 -5.91 23.08
C LEU A 9 -7.86 -7.22 23.84
N GLY A 10 -7.54 -8.37 23.23
CA GLY A 10 -7.64 -9.69 23.83
C GLY A 10 -6.34 -10.14 24.51
N GLU A 11 -6.38 -11.30 25.17
CA GLU A 11 -5.23 -11.86 25.89
C GLU A 11 -4.39 -12.84 25.06
N SER A 12 -4.82 -13.19 23.84
CA SER A 12 -4.17 -14.21 23.02
C SER A 12 -3.18 -13.61 22.04
N GLU A 13 -1.89 -13.66 22.41
CA GLU A 13 -0.78 -13.21 21.58
C GLU A 13 -0.78 -13.87 20.18
N VAL A 14 -1.06 -15.18 20.11
CA VAL A 14 -1.12 -15.91 18.83
C VAL A 14 -2.18 -15.34 17.89
N LYS A 15 -3.37 -15.04 18.42
CA LYS A 15 -4.45 -14.45 17.60
C LYS A 15 -4.11 -13.02 17.18
N ASP A 16 -3.43 -12.27 18.04
CA ASP A 16 -3.02 -10.91 17.73
C ASP A 16 -1.97 -10.86 16.61
N ILE A 17 -0.95 -11.72 16.67
CA ILE A 17 0.05 -11.84 15.61
C ILE A 17 -0.61 -12.21 14.28
N GLN A 18 -1.51 -13.20 14.28
CA GLN A 18 -2.19 -13.62 13.06
C GLN A 18 -3.03 -12.49 12.44
N ALA A 19 -3.82 -11.79 13.26
CA ALA A 19 -4.66 -10.70 12.76
C ALA A 19 -3.83 -9.51 12.24
N ASN A 20 -2.67 -9.24 12.85
CA ASN A 20 -1.72 -8.23 12.35
C ASN A 20 -1.09 -8.65 11.01
N ASN A 21 -0.72 -9.92 10.85
CA ASN A 21 -0.24 -10.44 9.55
C ASN A 21 -1.30 -10.27 8.47
N ASP A 22 -2.54 -10.67 8.76
CA ASP A 22 -3.65 -10.55 7.80
C ASP A 22 -3.88 -9.07 7.42
N ALA A 23 -3.84 -8.17 8.40
CA ALA A 23 -3.98 -6.73 8.15
C ALA A 23 -2.83 -6.14 7.32
N GLU A 24 -1.59 -6.56 7.56
CA GLU A 24 -0.43 -6.11 6.77
C GLU A 24 -0.52 -6.61 5.33
N LEU A 25 -0.93 -7.86 5.11
CA LEU A 25 -1.13 -8.41 3.78
C LEU A 25 -2.23 -7.65 3.01
N GLU A 26 -3.40 -7.50 3.64
CA GLU A 26 -4.53 -6.76 3.07
C GLU A 26 -4.13 -5.33 2.71
N SER A 27 -3.38 -4.66 3.60
CA SER A 27 -2.91 -3.29 3.38
C SER A 27 -1.92 -3.20 2.23
N ALA A 28 -0.96 -4.13 2.16
CA ALA A 28 0.03 -4.20 1.08
C ALA A 28 -0.64 -4.42 -0.29
N GLN A 29 -1.56 -5.40 -0.38
CA GLN A 29 -2.31 -5.68 -1.59
C GLN A 29 -3.14 -4.46 -2.03
N GLY A 30 -3.84 -3.83 -1.07
CA GLY A 30 -4.59 -2.61 -1.33
C GLY A 30 -3.71 -1.48 -1.85
N GLN A 31 -2.51 -1.29 -1.27
CA GLN A 31 -1.58 -0.25 -1.69
C GLN A 31 -1.09 -0.44 -3.13
N VAL A 32 -0.76 -1.67 -3.53
CA VAL A 32 -0.34 -1.98 -4.91
C VAL A 32 -1.45 -1.60 -5.89
N VAL A 33 -2.66 -2.10 -5.67
CA VAL A 33 -3.80 -1.89 -6.57
C VAL A 33 -4.21 -0.41 -6.64
N ILE A 34 -4.35 0.26 -5.49
CA ILE A 34 -4.88 1.63 -5.46
C ILE A 34 -3.91 2.64 -6.08
N SER A 35 -2.59 2.39 -5.97
CA SER A 35 -1.58 3.31 -6.49
C SER A 35 -1.66 3.45 -8.00
N GLU A 36 -1.84 2.34 -8.72
CA GLU A 36 -2.03 2.35 -10.18
C GLU A 36 -3.40 2.93 -10.55
N LEU A 37 -4.48 2.44 -9.91
CA LEU A 37 -5.84 2.89 -10.22
C LEU A 37 -6.04 4.39 -10.08
N VAL A 38 -5.48 5.02 -9.04
CA VAL A 38 -5.63 6.47 -8.83
C VAL A 38 -4.82 7.27 -9.85
N LEU A 39 -3.61 6.82 -10.21
CA LEU A 39 -2.83 7.48 -11.26
C LEU A 39 -3.56 7.43 -12.60
N ASP A 40 -4.08 6.25 -12.97
CA ASP A 40 -4.84 6.08 -14.21
C ASP A 40 -6.13 6.89 -14.21
N LEU A 41 -6.90 6.83 -13.12
CA LEU A 41 -8.15 7.58 -12.97
C LEU A 41 -7.92 9.09 -13.12
N THR A 42 -6.88 9.62 -12.47
CA THR A 42 -6.57 11.05 -12.52
C THR A 42 -6.09 11.50 -13.89
N SER A 43 -5.46 10.63 -14.68
CA SER A 43 -5.18 10.88 -16.10
C SER A 43 -6.45 10.79 -16.96
N GLN A 44 -7.28 9.76 -16.79
CA GLN A 44 -8.52 9.56 -17.55
C GLN A 44 -9.54 10.69 -17.34
N LEU A 45 -9.52 11.34 -16.17
CA LEU A 45 -10.31 12.53 -15.88
C LEU A 45 -10.15 13.62 -16.95
N PHE A 46 -8.95 13.80 -17.51
CA PHE A 46 -8.69 14.80 -18.55
C PHE A 46 -9.22 14.38 -19.92
N ASN A 47 -9.30 13.08 -20.21
CA ASN A 47 -9.93 12.59 -21.43
C ASN A 47 -11.44 12.88 -21.43
N ALA A 48 -12.09 12.76 -20.27
CA ALA A 48 -13.52 13.01 -20.14
C ALA A 48 -13.89 14.52 -20.18
N LEU A 49 -13.04 15.38 -19.62
CA LEU A 49 -13.34 16.80 -19.42
C LEU A 49 -12.66 17.73 -20.45
N GLY A 50 -11.71 17.20 -21.22
CA GLY A 50 -10.94 17.93 -22.23
C GLY A 50 -10.18 19.13 -21.66
N ALA A 51 -9.91 20.12 -22.52
CA ALA A 51 -9.14 21.32 -22.16
C ALA A 51 -9.71 22.08 -20.95
N SER A 52 -11.02 21.95 -20.68
CA SER A 52 -11.66 22.61 -19.55
C SER A 52 -11.19 22.09 -18.19
N ALA A 53 -10.55 20.91 -18.11
CA ALA A 53 -9.96 20.39 -16.88
C ALA A 53 -8.61 21.04 -16.54
N SER A 54 -7.92 21.63 -17.52
CA SER A 54 -6.60 22.23 -17.36
C SER A 54 -6.62 23.64 -16.78
N THR A 55 -7.78 24.14 -16.34
CA THR A 55 -7.87 25.50 -15.80
C THR A 55 -7.27 25.57 -14.41
N THR A 56 -6.56 26.67 -14.14
CA THR A 56 -6.00 26.98 -12.82
C THR A 56 -7.08 27.23 -11.77
N SER A 57 -8.31 27.55 -12.18
CA SER A 57 -9.46 27.68 -11.27
C SER A 57 -9.93 26.33 -10.72
N LYS A 58 -9.85 25.24 -11.52
CA LYS A 58 -10.28 23.89 -11.10
C LYS A 58 -9.15 23.09 -10.47
N GLN A 59 -7.90 23.29 -10.92
CA GLN A 59 -6.68 22.63 -10.41
C GLN A 59 -6.79 21.09 -10.38
N LEU A 60 -7.43 20.46 -11.38
CA LEU A 60 -7.67 19.01 -11.35
C LEU A 60 -6.38 18.19 -11.51
N ASP A 61 -5.34 18.79 -12.09
CA ASP A 61 -3.99 18.22 -12.18
C ASP A 61 -3.36 17.94 -10.81
N ARG A 62 -3.84 18.63 -9.75
CA ARG A 62 -3.37 18.41 -8.38
C ARG A 62 -3.59 16.99 -7.89
N PHE A 63 -4.65 16.33 -8.34
CA PHE A 63 -4.96 14.97 -7.90
C PHE A 63 -3.91 13.98 -8.43
N TRP A 64 -3.52 14.10 -9.70
CA TRP A 64 -2.45 13.30 -10.28
C TRP A 64 -1.11 13.58 -9.58
N ARG A 65 -0.76 14.86 -9.36
CA ARG A 65 0.48 15.23 -8.66
C ARG A 65 0.54 14.67 -7.25
N ASN A 66 -0.55 14.80 -6.48
CA ASN A 66 -0.63 14.29 -5.12
C ASN A 66 -0.54 12.76 -5.09
N ALA A 67 -1.26 12.07 -5.99
CA ALA A 67 -1.20 10.62 -6.11
C ALA A 67 0.22 10.14 -6.46
N ARG A 68 0.92 10.86 -7.34
CA ARG A 68 2.30 10.53 -7.72
C ARG A 68 3.27 10.71 -6.56
N VAL A 69 3.11 11.76 -5.76
CA VAL A 69 3.94 11.97 -4.56
C VAL A 69 3.74 10.81 -3.57
N VAL A 70 2.49 10.50 -3.20
CA VAL A 70 2.18 9.46 -2.21
C VAL A 70 2.64 8.07 -2.68
N SER A 71 2.35 7.71 -3.94
CA SER A 71 2.75 6.40 -4.49
C SER A 71 4.27 6.25 -4.63
N SER A 72 5.02 7.34 -4.83
CA SER A 72 6.48 7.28 -4.99
C SER A 72 7.26 7.09 -3.68
N HIS A 73 6.65 7.41 -2.53
CA HIS A 73 7.34 7.34 -1.23
C HIS A 73 7.63 5.90 -0.79
N ASN A 74 6.75 4.95 -1.17
CA ASN A 74 6.87 3.54 -0.83
C ASN A 74 6.99 2.74 -2.13
N PRO A 75 8.20 2.32 -2.55
CA PRO A 75 8.36 1.60 -3.81
C PRO A 75 7.50 0.32 -3.83
N LEU A 76 6.54 0.25 -4.75
CA LEU A 76 5.55 -0.83 -4.83
C LEU A 76 6.20 -2.21 -5.02
N VAL A 77 7.32 -2.26 -5.74
CA VAL A 77 8.10 -3.50 -5.97
C VAL A 77 8.43 -4.26 -4.67
N TYR A 78 8.63 -3.56 -3.56
CA TYR A 78 8.88 -4.22 -2.27
C TYR A 78 7.61 -4.81 -1.68
N LYS A 79 6.47 -4.12 -1.80
CA LYS A 79 5.17 -4.65 -1.36
C LYS A 79 4.76 -5.85 -2.22
N GLU A 80 4.93 -5.75 -3.55
CA GLU A 80 4.69 -6.85 -4.49
C GLU A 80 5.55 -8.08 -4.17
N LYS A 81 6.85 -7.90 -3.91
CA LYS A 81 7.73 -8.97 -3.47
C LYS A 81 7.20 -9.65 -2.21
N VAL A 82 6.88 -8.88 -1.18
CA VAL A 82 6.39 -9.39 0.12
C VAL A 82 5.09 -10.18 -0.06
N ILE A 83 4.15 -9.67 -0.86
CA ILE A 83 2.91 -10.37 -1.20
C ILE A 83 3.23 -11.68 -1.91
N GLY A 84 4.12 -11.66 -2.91
CA GLY A 84 4.52 -12.85 -3.65
C GLY A 84 5.18 -13.91 -2.77
N ASP A 85 6.08 -13.51 -1.88
CA ASP A 85 6.75 -14.42 -0.93
C ASP A 85 5.74 -15.05 0.04
N TRP A 86 4.75 -14.28 0.52
CA TRP A 86 3.65 -14.83 1.32
C TRP A 86 2.80 -15.83 0.53
N GLU A 87 2.40 -15.50 -0.69
CA GLU A 87 1.50 -16.37 -1.48
C GLU A 87 2.17 -17.66 -1.95
N VAL A 88 3.45 -17.61 -2.31
CA VAL A 88 4.19 -18.75 -2.85
C VAL A 88 4.87 -19.57 -1.75
N ASN A 89 5.54 -18.91 -0.79
CA ASN A 89 6.40 -19.57 0.20
C ASN A 89 5.82 -19.57 1.62
N ARG A 90 4.75 -18.81 1.88
CA ARG A 90 4.22 -18.57 3.23
C ARG A 90 5.26 -17.96 4.18
N GLU A 91 6.17 -17.16 3.63
CA GLU A 91 7.16 -16.43 4.41
C GLU A 91 6.47 -15.38 5.29
N PRO A 92 6.80 -15.25 6.59
CA PRO A 92 6.21 -14.24 7.45
C PRO A 92 6.38 -12.81 6.90
N LEU A 93 5.33 -11.99 7.05
CA LEU A 93 5.35 -10.61 6.58
C LEU A 93 6.32 -9.78 7.45
N PRO A 94 7.19 -8.96 6.83
CA PRO A 94 8.05 -8.07 7.59
C PRO A 94 7.23 -6.92 8.17
N PHE A 95 7.16 -6.80 9.49
CA PHE A 95 6.59 -5.63 10.20
C PHE A 95 7.53 -4.41 10.17
N VAL A 96 8.16 -4.16 9.03
CA VAL A 96 9.19 -3.13 8.90
C VAL A 96 8.53 -1.86 8.39
N TRP A 97 8.14 -0.99 9.31
CA TRP A 97 7.67 0.37 9.01
C TRP A 97 8.81 1.32 8.61
N GLN A 98 10.06 0.83 8.55
CA GLN A 98 11.23 1.59 8.11
C GLN A 98 11.59 1.29 6.65
N ILE A 99 11.28 2.25 5.78
CA ILE A 99 11.71 2.21 4.38
C ILE A 99 13.23 2.41 4.34
N GLY A 100 13.94 1.45 3.73
CA GLY A 100 15.41 1.46 3.60
C GLY A 100 16.16 0.61 4.63
N ALA A 101 15.48 0.00 5.60
CA ALA A 101 16.06 -0.92 6.57
C ALA A 101 15.46 -2.33 6.44
N SER A 102 15.66 -2.99 5.29
CA SER A 102 15.33 -4.41 5.19
C SER A 102 16.25 -5.21 6.12
N PRO A 103 15.72 -6.11 6.98
CA PRO A 103 16.56 -7.05 7.71
C PRO A 103 17.43 -7.80 6.72
N LYS A 104 18.74 -7.88 6.99
CA LYS A 104 19.60 -8.75 6.21
C LYS A 104 19.15 -10.19 6.48
N VAL A 105 18.67 -10.88 5.45
CA VAL A 105 18.48 -12.33 5.51
C VAL A 105 19.84 -12.94 5.86
N GLY A 106 19.96 -13.56 7.04
CA GLY A 106 21.16 -14.29 7.47
C GLY A 106 21.99 -13.70 8.62
N ALA A 107 21.39 -13.08 9.63
CA ALA A 107 22.05 -13.00 10.94
C ALA A 107 21.59 -14.20 11.78
N ALA A 108 22.55 -15.10 12.03
CA ALA A 108 22.50 -16.40 12.68
C ALA A 108 21.51 -16.57 13.85
#